data_AF-A0A969JJV5-F1
#
_entry.id   AF-A0A969JJV5-F1
#
_cell.length_a   1.000
_cell.length_b   1.000
_cell.length_c   1.000
_cell.angle_alpha   90.00
_cell.angle_beta   90.00
_cell.angle_gamma   90.00
#
_symmetry.space_group_name_H-M   'P 1'
#
loop_
_entity.id
_entity.type
_entity.pdbx_description
1 polymer ?
#
loop_
_entity_poly.entity_id
_entity_poly.type
_entity_poly.pdbx_seq_one_letter_code
_entity_poly.pdbx_strand_id
1 'polypeptide(L)'
;MIATYPVQTTSTPINDQVTTTTCYYLRKLLAKHTHELQSFIAAGAGLVADAKSNINHVLESLYLDDLEITLMARELEVLTQLHQSLSTQIGFGISISGQLAEVERRIFWILGLKRS
;
A
#
# COMPACT_ATOMS: atom_id res chain seq x y z
N MET A 1 -40.97 21.91 -22.00
CA MET A 1 -40.01 22.57 -21.09
C MET A 1 -39.23 21.46 -20.40
N ILE A 2 -37.93 21.40 -20.65
CA ILE A 2 -37.06 20.28 -20.25
C ILE A 2 -36.55 20.59 -18.84
N ALA A 3 -37.02 19.83 -17.85
CA ALA A 3 -36.49 19.93 -16.49
C ALA A 3 -35.16 19.15 -16.44
N THR A 4 -34.06 19.89 -16.42
CA THR A 4 -32.71 19.41 -16.15
C THR A 4 -32.67 18.78 -14.77
N TYR A 5 -32.42 17.47 -14.70
CA TYR A 5 -32.10 16.80 -13.44
C TYR A 5 -30.67 17.18 -13.02
N PRO A 6 -30.40 17.41 -11.73
CA PRO A 6 -29.03 17.53 -11.25
C PRO A 6 -28.34 16.16 -11.40
N VAL A 7 -27.21 16.15 -12.12
CA VAL A 7 -26.28 15.02 -12.11
C VAL A 7 -25.74 14.89 -10.69
N GLN A 8 -26.29 13.94 -9.94
CA GLN A 8 -25.68 13.48 -8.71
C GLN A 8 -24.40 12.76 -9.13
N THR A 9 -23.25 13.42 -8.98
CA THR A 9 -21.97 12.73 -8.90
C THR A 9 -21.99 11.93 -7.61
N THR A 10 -22.56 10.73 -7.69
CA THR A 10 -22.34 9.68 -6.70
C THR A 10 -20.86 9.31 -6.79
N SER A 11 -20.02 10.06 -6.09
CA SER A 11 -18.76 9.54 -5.58
C SER A 11 -19.15 8.36 -4.70
N THR A 12 -19.15 7.17 -5.29
CA THR A 12 -19.21 5.91 -4.56
C THR A 12 -18.23 6.03 -3.41
N PRO A 13 -18.63 5.73 -2.15
CA PRO A 13 -17.65 5.59 -1.11
C PRO A 13 -16.78 4.41 -1.54
N ILE A 14 -15.54 4.71 -1.92
CA ILE A 14 -14.50 3.73 -2.18
C ILE A 14 -14.32 3.03 -0.83
N ASN A 15 -15.06 1.94 -0.64
CA ASN A 15 -15.04 1.13 0.57
C ASN A 15 -13.59 0.81 0.88
N ASP A 16 -13.10 1.29 2.02
CA ASP A 16 -11.82 1.01 2.67
C ASP A 16 -11.05 -0.16 2.02
N GLN A 17 -10.34 0.10 0.93
CA GLN A 17 -9.67 -0.94 0.13
C GLN A 17 -8.61 -1.66 0.96
N VAL A 18 -7.91 -0.89 1.80
CA VAL A 18 -7.01 -1.40 2.83
C VAL A 18 -7.57 -1.01 4.19
N THR A 19 -7.76 -2.00 5.06
CA THR A 19 -8.16 -1.80 6.46
C THR A 19 -7.27 -0.77 7.18
N THR A 20 -7.87 0.03 8.06
CA THR A 20 -7.16 1.08 8.82
C THR A 20 -5.96 0.54 9.60
N THR A 21 -6.08 -0.67 10.15
CA THR A 21 -5.02 -1.39 10.86
C THR A 21 -3.83 -1.68 9.94
N THR A 22 -4.10 -2.14 8.72
CA THR A 22 -3.07 -2.42 7.71
C THR A 22 -2.40 -1.13 7.26
N CYS A 23 -3.17 -0.07 7.01
CA CYS A 23 -2.61 1.26 6.68
C CYS A 23 -1.66 1.77 7.78
N TYR A 24 -2.05 1.65 9.05
CA TYR A 24 -1.20 2.06 10.17
C TYR A 24 0.08 1.22 10.24
N TYR A 25 -0.04 -0.08 10.02
CA TYR A 25 1.12 -0.98 10.01
C TYR A 25 2.08 -0.67 8.87
N LEU A 26 1.58 -0.47 7.65
CA LEU A 26 2.37 -0.08 6.48
C LEU A 26 3.10 1.23 6.70
N ARG A 27 2.43 2.26 7.25
CA ARG A 27 3.08 3.53 7.63
C ARG A 27 4.22 3.32 8.63
N LYS A 28 4.02 2.46 9.63
CA LYS A 28 5.07 2.10 10.60
C LYS A 28 6.24 1.40 9.92
N LEU A 29 5.97 0.51 8.96
CA LEU A 29 7.00 -0.18 8.19
C LEU A 29 7.79 0.79 7.31
N LEU A 30 7.11 1.71 6.62
CA LEU A 30 7.74 2.78 5.82
C LEU A 30 8.60 3.70 6.69
N ALA A 31 8.13 4.05 7.89
CA ALA A 31 8.88 4.86 8.85
C ALA A 31 10.20 4.18 9.29
N LYS A 32 10.18 2.85 9.44
CA LYS A 32 11.36 2.07 9.83
C LYS A 32 12.43 2.04 8.73
N HIS A 33 12.01 2.06 7.46
CA HIS A 33 12.90 1.95 6.30
C HIS A 33 13.05 3.26 5.51
N THR A 34 12.67 4.40 6.09
CA THR A 34 12.61 5.69 5.35
C THR A 34 13.96 6.11 4.75
N HIS A 35 15.07 5.76 5.40
CA HIS A 35 16.42 6.07 4.91
C HIS A 35 16.94 5.07 3.86
N GLU A 36 16.28 3.93 3.69
CA GLU A 36 16.68 2.84 2.78
C GLU A 36 15.76 2.72 1.56
N LEU A 37 14.66 3.49 1.52
CA LEU A 37 13.65 3.42 0.47
C LEU A 37 13.80 4.58 -0.50
N GLN A 38 13.94 4.24 -1.78
CA GLN A 38 13.93 5.18 -2.88
C GLN A 38 12.68 4.94 -3.72
N SER A 39 11.94 6.01 -4.00
CA SER A 39 10.83 5.92 -4.95
C SER A 39 11.38 5.79 -6.37
N PHE A 40 10.82 4.84 -7.13
CA PHE A 40 11.09 4.72 -8.57
C PHE A 40 9.95 5.31 -9.41
N ILE A 41 8.94 5.92 -8.77
CA ILE A 41 7.86 6.62 -9.45
C ILE A 41 8.47 7.86 -10.10
N ALA A 42 8.30 7.99 -11.42
CA ALA A 42 8.75 9.17 -12.15
C ALA A 42 8.03 10.42 -11.63
N ALA A 43 8.71 11.57 -11.60
CA ALA A 43 8.10 12.82 -11.15
C ALA A 43 6.81 13.12 -11.93
N GLY A 44 5.67 13.19 -11.23
CA GLY A 44 4.35 13.42 -11.82
C GLY A 44 3.59 12.16 -12.26
N ALA A 45 4.17 10.97 -12.14
CA ALA A 45 3.50 9.70 -12.47
C ALA A 45 2.62 9.15 -11.33
N GLY A 46 2.78 9.68 -10.11
CA GLY A 46 1.92 9.34 -8.98
C GLY A 46 2.42 9.88 -7.64
N LEU A 47 1.67 9.62 -6.59
CA LEU A 47 2.03 9.94 -5.22
C LEU A 47 3.08 8.96 -4.70
N VAL A 48 4.12 9.52 -4.09
CA VAL A 48 5.16 8.73 -3.44
C VAL A 48 4.66 8.28 -2.07
N ALA A 49 4.66 6.97 -1.84
CA ALA A 49 4.32 6.40 -0.55
C ALA A 49 5.34 6.83 0.52
N ASP A 50 4.86 7.49 1.58
CA ASP A 50 5.66 7.80 2.77
C ASP A 50 4.94 7.37 4.06
N ALA A 51 5.63 7.51 5.20
CA ALA A 51 5.09 7.16 6.52
C ALA A 51 3.85 7.99 6.94
N LYS A 52 3.56 9.10 6.26
CA LYS A 52 2.45 10.01 6.55
C LYS A 52 1.33 9.92 5.50
N SER A 53 1.58 9.25 4.40
CA SER A 53 0.70 9.18 3.23
C SER A 53 -0.54 8.35 3.52
N ASN A 54 -1.62 8.68 2.82
CA ASN A 54 -2.78 7.81 2.78
C ASN A 54 -2.52 6.69 1.78
N ILE A 55 -2.37 5.45 2.26
CA ILE A 55 -2.02 4.29 1.44
C ILE A 55 -3.08 4.04 0.35
N ASN A 56 -4.37 4.23 0.66
CA ASN A 56 -5.43 4.08 -0.33
C ASN A 56 -5.26 5.10 -1.47
N HIS A 57 -5.00 6.37 -1.13
CA HIS A 57 -4.79 7.43 -2.12
C HIS A 57 -3.46 7.26 -2.89
N VAL A 58 -2.46 6.59 -2.31
CA VAL A 58 -1.25 6.17 -3.02
C VAL A 58 -1.57 5.10 -4.05
N LEU A 59 -2.38 4.09 -3.70
CA LEU A 59 -2.79 3.05 -4.63
C LEU A 59 -3.63 3.62 -5.77
N GLU A 60 -4.60 4.47 -5.48
CA GLU A 60 -5.42 5.19 -6.48
C GLU A 60 -4.56 6.04 -7.41
N SER A 61 -3.43 6.55 -6.93
CA SER A 61 -2.51 7.32 -7.76
C SER A 61 -1.55 6.46 -8.57
N LEU A 62 -1.30 5.22 -8.16
CA LEU A 62 -0.36 4.29 -8.79
C LEU A 62 -1.02 3.40 -9.83
N TYR A 63 -2.28 3.04 -9.61
CA TYR A 63 -3.06 2.14 -10.43
C TYR A 63 -4.27 2.88 -10.98
N LEU A 64 -4.51 2.76 -12.29
CA LEU A 64 -5.57 3.51 -12.99
C LEU A 64 -6.90 2.75 -13.01
N ASP A 65 -6.88 1.44 -12.77
CA ASP A 65 -8.06 0.56 -12.81
C ASP A 65 -8.51 0.20 -11.39
N ASP A 66 -9.79 0.43 -11.08
CA ASP A 66 -10.43 0.08 -9.82
C ASP A 66 -10.26 -1.39 -9.44
N LEU A 67 -10.22 -2.29 -10.43
CA LEU A 67 -9.97 -3.71 -10.20
C LEU A 67 -8.52 -3.96 -9.76
N GLU A 68 -7.55 -3.32 -10.43
CA GLU A 68 -6.14 -3.40 -10.05
C GLU A 68 -5.91 -2.82 -8.66
N ILE A 69 -6.49 -1.66 -8.37
CA ILE A 69 -6.41 -1.04 -7.04
C ILE A 69 -6.91 -2.01 -5.97
N THR A 70 -8.08 -2.63 -6.18
CA THR A 70 -8.67 -3.59 -5.23
C THR A 70 -7.80 -4.84 -5.06
N LEU A 71 -7.23 -5.36 -6.15
CA LEU A 71 -6.32 -6.51 -6.11
C LEU A 71 -5.04 -6.21 -5.31
N MET A 72 -4.43 -5.05 -5.57
CA MET A 72 -3.20 -4.61 -4.89
C MET A 72 -3.44 -4.32 -3.41
N ALA A 73 -4.59 -3.72 -3.08
CA ALA A 73 -5.00 -3.50 -1.71
C ALA A 73 -5.15 -4.82 -0.94
N ARG A 74 -5.80 -5.82 -1.54
CA ARG A 74 -5.93 -7.16 -0.96
C ARG A 74 -4.58 -7.86 -0.81
N GLU A 75 -3.69 -7.74 -1.81
CA GLU A 75 -2.33 -8.29 -1.73
C GLU A 75 -1.54 -7.64 -0.59
N LEU A 76 -1.66 -6.32 -0.40
CA LEU A 76 -1.05 -5.61 0.72
C LEU A 76 -1.54 -6.10 2.08
N GLU A 77 -2.84 -6.38 2.23
CA GLU A 77 -3.38 -6.94 3.47
C GLU A 77 -2.79 -8.32 3.78
N VAL A 78 -2.77 -9.22 2.79
CA VAL A 78 -2.20 -10.56 2.93
C VAL A 78 -0.72 -10.49 3.28
N LEU A 79 0.06 -9.67 2.58
CA LEU A 79 1.48 -9.49 2.85
C LEU A 79 1.74 -8.88 4.22
N THR A 80 0.89 -7.94 4.66
CA THR A 80 1.01 -7.32 5.99
C THR A 80 0.74 -8.33 7.10
N GLN A 81 -0.31 -9.16 6.96
CA GLN A 81 -0.60 -10.23 7.91
C GLN A 81 0.54 -11.26 7.95
N LEU A 82 1.08 -11.63 6.78
CA LEU A 82 2.22 -12.53 6.68
C LEU A 82 3.45 -11.94 7.38
N HIS A 83 3.75 -10.66 7.13
CA HIS A 83 4.84 -9.96 7.79
C HIS A 83 4.64 -9.92 9.31
N GLN A 84 3.44 -9.64 9.81
CA GLN A 84 3.16 -9.64 11.24
C GLN A 84 3.40 -11.02 11.85
N SER A 85 2.88 -12.07 11.20
CA SER A 85 3.07 -13.47 11.62
C SER A 85 4.55 -13.83 11.69
N LEU A 86 5.31 -13.59 10.62
CA LEU A 86 6.76 -13.85 10.57
C LEU A 86 7.53 -12.99 11.59
N SER A 87 7.11 -11.74 11.80
CA SER A 87 7.73 -10.83 12.77
C SER A 87 7.60 -11.33 14.21
N THR A 88 6.52 -12.04 14.54
CA THR A 88 6.37 -12.67 15.87
C THR A 88 7.25 -13.90 16.06
N GLN A 89 7.76 -14.48 14.97
CA GLN A 89 8.57 -15.69 14.95
C GLN A 89 10.07 -15.44 14.80
N ILE A 90 10.53 -14.19 14.83
CA ILE A 90 11.95 -13.78 14.60
C ILE A 90 12.97 -14.52 15.51
N GLY A 91 12.53 -15.16 16.60
CA GLY A 91 13.38 -16.03 17.43
C GLY A 91 13.80 -17.38 16.80
N PHE A 92 13.22 -17.82 15.67
CA PHE A 92 13.36 -19.20 15.18
C PHE A 92 14.40 -19.42 14.04
N GLY A 93 15.17 -18.41 13.63
CA GLY A 93 16.39 -18.59 12.82
C GLY A 93 16.48 -17.80 11.50
N ILE A 94 17.63 -17.97 10.81
CA ILE A 94 18.07 -17.19 9.62
C ILE A 94 17.07 -17.23 8.46
N SER A 95 16.35 -18.35 8.27
CA SER A 95 15.37 -18.52 7.18
C SER A 95 14.18 -17.55 7.28
N ILE A 96 13.77 -17.18 8.50
CA ILE A 96 12.65 -16.24 8.73
C ILE A 96 13.06 -14.81 8.37
N SER A 97 14.34 -14.46 8.60
CA SER A 97 14.88 -13.15 8.25
C SER A 97 14.84 -12.89 6.74
N GLY A 98 15.16 -13.93 5.94
CA GLY A 98 15.08 -13.85 4.48
C GLY A 98 13.64 -13.73 3.96
N GLN A 99 12.71 -14.49 4.54
CA GLN A 99 11.29 -14.40 4.17
C GLN A 99 10.70 -13.04 4.54
N LEU A 100 11.05 -12.48 5.71
CA LEU A 100 10.60 -11.16 6.13
C LEU A 100 11.08 -10.09 5.15
N ALA A 101 12.36 -10.11 4.77
CA ALA A 101 12.92 -9.17 3.81
C ALA A 101 12.25 -9.26 2.43
N GLU A 102 11.88 -10.47 2.00
CA GLU A 102 11.18 -10.68 0.74
C GLU A 102 9.74 -10.15 0.77
N VAL A 103 9.04 -10.34 1.90
CA VAL A 103 7.70 -9.77 2.11
C VAL A 103 7.75 -8.24 2.15
N GLU A 104 8.69 -7.66 2.90
CA GLU A 104 8.94 -6.22 2.93
C GLU A 104 9.20 -5.67 1.51
N ARG A 105 10.07 -6.34 0.75
CA ARG A 105 10.38 -5.96 -0.64
C ARG A 105 9.14 -5.93 -1.52
N ARG A 106 8.25 -6.93 -1.40
CA ARG A 106 7.03 -7.01 -2.20
C ARG A 106 6.01 -5.94 -1.81
N ILE A 107 5.88 -5.65 -0.51
CA ILE A 107 5.07 -4.53 -0.01
C ILE A 107 5.57 -3.21 -0.60
N PHE A 108 6.88 -2.95 -0.53
CA PHE A 108 7.47 -1.72 -1.06
C PHE A 108 7.29 -1.60 -2.57
N TRP A 109 7.39 -2.71 -3.30
CA TRP A 109 7.19 -2.73 -4.74
C TRP A 109 5.77 -2.30 -5.16
N ILE A 110 4.74 -2.81 -4.47
CA ILE A 110 3.34 -2.41 -4.70
C ILE A 110 3.14 -0.92 -4.43
N LEU A 111 3.89 -0.35 -3.48
CA LEU A 111 3.86 1.06 -3.14
C LEU A 111 4.76 1.95 -4.03
N GLY A 112 5.39 1.40 -5.07
CA GLY A 112 6.27 2.17 -5.96
C GLY A 112 7.62 2.54 -5.33
N LEU A 113 8.09 1.75 -4.35
CA LEU A 113 9.35 1.95 -3.65
C LEU A 113 10.32 0.79 -3.88
N LYS A 114 11.61 1.11 -3.94
CA LYS A 114 12.71 0.14 -4.03
C LYS A 114 13.71 0.40 -2.91
N ARG A 115 14.25 -0.68 -2.32
CA ARG A 115 15.34 -0.58 -1.35
C ARG A 115 16.64 -0.25 -2.08
N SER A 116 17.33 0.83 -1.69
CA SER A 116 18.59 1.29 -2.29
C SER A 116 19.82 0.70 -1.62
#